data_AF-A0A349J6U6-F1
#
_entry.id   AF-A0A349J6U6-F1
#
_cell.length_a   1.000
_cell.length_b   1.000
_cell.length_c   1.000
_cell.angle_alpha   90.00
_cell.angle_beta   90.00
_cell.angle_gamma   90.00
#
_symmetry.space_group_name_H-M   'P 1'
#
loop_
_entity.id
_entity.type
_entity.pdbx_description
1 polymer ?
#
loop_
_entity_poly.entity_id
_entity_poly.type
_entity_poly.pdbx_seq_one_letter_code
_entity_poly.pdbx_strand_id
1 'polypeptide(L)'
;MIIPDVNILLYAFDEALPRHAAYAAWLGDLATDQAPFGLSELVAFGFLRIATNPKVMQKPASTELALAFIAELQARPNCRMLRPGPRHFTIFTDLCRELALRGNLISDAHHAALAIEHDGVWATSDADFERFPGLLWVHPLHQSLGRGEATAPDVAGLAALITSIRSDPAHYSAGMRVILQSRCREAVRKLPRARMLAGMLPQVDPVQWQAVESFARIGR
;
A
#
# COMPACT_ATOMS: atom_id res chain seq x y z
N MET A 1 -6.83 -4.05 2.50
CA MET A 1 -5.79 -4.64 3.38
C MET A 1 -4.43 -4.00 3.12
N ILE A 2 -3.47 -4.03 4.04
CA ILE A 2 -2.08 -3.58 3.79
C ILE A 2 -1.25 -4.75 3.25
N ILE A 3 -0.39 -4.51 2.27
CA ILE A 3 0.47 -5.52 1.64
C ILE A 3 1.92 -5.05 1.71
N PRO A 4 2.77 -5.63 2.59
CA PRO A 4 4.18 -5.26 2.69
C PRO A 4 4.98 -5.66 1.45
N ASP A 5 5.87 -4.77 1.03
CA ASP A 5 6.89 -5.00 0.02
C ASP A 5 8.08 -5.80 0.58
N VAL A 6 8.91 -6.35 -0.31
CA VAL A 6 10.15 -7.08 -0.01
C VAL A 6 11.10 -6.22 0.82
N ASN A 7 11.25 -4.94 0.49
CA ASN A 7 12.15 -4.05 1.24
C ASN A 7 11.72 -3.93 2.71
N ILE A 8 10.42 -3.90 3.00
CA ILE A 8 9.89 -3.82 4.37
C ILE A 8 10.21 -5.09 5.15
N LEU A 9 10.02 -6.25 4.53
CA LEU A 9 10.36 -7.53 5.16
C LEU A 9 11.86 -7.62 5.44
N LEU A 10 12.72 -7.16 4.52
CA LEU A 10 14.17 -7.13 4.72
C LEU A 10 14.55 -6.21 5.87
N TYR A 11 14.05 -4.98 5.92
CA TYR A 11 14.31 -4.06 7.02
C TYR A 11 13.83 -4.61 8.36
N ALA A 12 12.66 -5.24 8.41
CA ALA A 12 12.12 -5.84 9.62
C ALA A 12 12.87 -7.11 10.07
N PHE A 13 13.60 -7.77 9.17
CA PHE A 13 14.30 -9.04 9.43
C PHE A 13 15.78 -8.83 9.82
N ASP A 14 16.51 -8.01 9.09
CA ASP A 14 17.96 -7.86 9.29
C ASP A 14 18.28 -6.70 10.24
N GLU A 15 18.73 -7.04 11.45
CA GLU A 15 19.16 -6.10 12.49
C GLU A 15 20.29 -5.15 12.05
N ALA A 16 21.08 -5.54 11.04
CA ALA A 16 22.15 -4.70 10.50
C ALA A 16 21.64 -3.60 9.57
N LEU A 17 20.39 -3.69 9.09
CA LEU A 17 19.82 -2.68 8.19
C LEU A 17 19.34 -1.44 8.95
N PRO A 18 19.50 -0.23 8.36
CA PRO A 18 19.05 1.00 9.00
C PRO A 18 17.57 0.97 9.36
N ARG A 19 17.23 1.48 10.54
CA ARG A 19 15.87 1.59 11.04
C ARG A 19 15.16 0.24 11.21
N HIS A 20 15.89 -0.88 11.31
CA HIS A 20 15.35 -2.21 11.58
C HIS A 20 14.30 -2.21 12.71
N ALA A 21 14.65 -1.66 13.88
CA ALA A 21 13.75 -1.63 15.04
C ALA A 21 12.39 -0.99 14.74
N ALA A 22 12.35 0.05 13.90
CA ALA A 22 11.11 0.72 13.53
C ALA A 22 10.26 -0.11 12.55
N TYR A 23 10.90 -0.78 11.59
CA TYR A 23 10.20 -1.67 10.65
C TYR A 23 9.74 -2.98 11.31
N ALA A 24 10.55 -3.54 12.22
CA ALA A 24 10.17 -4.70 13.01
C ALA A 24 8.97 -4.40 13.91
N ALA A 25 8.95 -3.23 14.56
CA ALA A 25 7.79 -2.77 15.34
C ALA A 25 6.54 -2.62 14.44
N TRP A 26 6.66 -1.94 13.30
CA TRP A 26 5.55 -1.75 12.37
C TRP A 26 4.99 -3.08 11.83
N LEU A 27 5.87 -4.03 11.47
CA LEU A 27 5.45 -5.34 10.99
C LEU A 27 4.82 -6.17 12.12
N GLY A 28 5.34 -6.05 13.34
CA GLY A 28 4.76 -6.65 14.54
C GLY A 28 3.35 -6.15 14.83
N ASP A 29 3.14 -4.83 14.77
CA ASP A 29 1.82 -4.22 14.90
C ASP A 29 0.87 -4.72 13.81
N LEU A 30 1.32 -4.77 12.55
CA LEU A 30 0.53 -5.29 11.43
C LEU A 30 0.14 -6.77 11.62
N ALA A 31 1.08 -7.59 12.10
CA ALA A 31 0.89 -9.02 12.32
C ALA A 31 0.03 -9.36 13.56
N THR A 32 -0.25 -8.38 14.42
CA THR A 32 -1.05 -8.54 15.64
C THR A 32 -2.37 -7.75 15.63
N ASP A 33 -2.57 -6.89 14.64
CA ASP A 33 -3.84 -6.18 14.39
C ASP A 33 -4.99 -7.18 14.12
N GLN A 34 -6.22 -6.76 14.43
CA GLN A 34 -7.43 -7.50 14.10
C GLN A 34 -7.71 -7.49 12.59
N ALA A 35 -7.34 -6.40 11.91
CA ALA A 35 -7.53 -6.30 10.48
C ALA A 35 -6.56 -7.20 9.69
N PRO A 36 -6.98 -7.74 8.54
CA PRO A 36 -6.14 -8.61 7.74
C PRO A 36 -5.04 -7.81 7.02
N PHE A 37 -3.87 -8.44 6.89
CA PHE A 37 -2.82 -8.00 5.99
C PHE A 37 -2.56 -9.05 4.90
N GLY A 38 -2.13 -8.58 3.74
CA GLY A 38 -1.76 -9.43 2.61
C GLY A 38 -0.28 -9.74 2.63
N LEU A 39 0.10 -11.00 2.43
CA LEU A 39 1.46 -11.40 2.13
C LEU A 39 1.49 -11.91 0.68
N SER A 40 2.12 -11.16 -0.22
CA SER A 40 2.27 -11.60 -1.61
C SER A 40 3.24 -12.79 -1.69
N GLU A 41 2.86 -13.82 -2.45
CA GLU A 41 3.72 -14.98 -2.69
C GLU A 41 5.04 -14.58 -3.37
N LEU A 42 5.00 -13.64 -4.33
CA LEU A 42 6.22 -13.12 -4.95
C LEU A 42 7.05 -12.26 -4.00
N VAL A 43 6.43 -11.55 -3.04
CA VAL A 43 7.18 -10.84 -2.00
C VAL A 43 7.91 -11.83 -1.10
N ALA A 44 7.25 -12.93 -0.70
CA ALA A 44 7.89 -13.97 0.09
C ALA A 44 9.10 -14.58 -0.66
N PHE A 45 8.95 -14.90 -1.95
CA PHE A 45 10.07 -15.40 -2.76
C PHE A 45 11.16 -14.35 -2.98
N GLY A 46 10.79 -13.08 -3.19
CA GLY A 46 11.71 -11.97 -3.32
C GLY A 46 12.54 -11.76 -2.05
N PHE A 47 11.90 -11.85 -0.88
CA PHE A 47 12.56 -11.83 0.41
C PHE A 47 13.55 -12.99 0.54
N LEU A 48 13.13 -14.24 0.32
CA LEU A 48 14.00 -15.41 0.42
C LEU A 48 15.23 -15.28 -0.50
N ARG A 49 15.00 -14.82 -1.75
CA ARG A 49 16.06 -14.59 -2.73
C ARG A 49 17.07 -13.56 -2.27
N ILE A 50 16.64 -12.48 -1.61
CA ILE A 50 17.54 -11.40 -1.19
C ILE A 50 18.21 -11.74 0.14
N ALA A 51 17.44 -12.12 1.16
CA ALA A 51 17.92 -12.38 2.52
C ALA A 51 19.02 -13.47 2.59
N THR A 52 19.01 -14.42 1.65
CA THR A 52 19.97 -15.53 1.57
C THR A 52 21.13 -15.27 0.60
N ASN A 53 21.16 -14.13 -0.08
CA ASN A 53 22.14 -13.87 -1.14
C ASN A 53 23.41 -13.17 -0.62
N PRO A 54 24.59 -13.83 -0.64
CA PRO A 54 25.84 -13.26 -0.14
C PRO A 54 26.39 -12.10 -0.98
N LYS A 55 25.87 -11.89 -2.20
CA LYS A 55 26.25 -10.73 -3.03
C LYS A 55 25.48 -9.46 -2.68
N VAL A 56 24.35 -9.59 -1.98
CA VAL A 56 23.47 -8.48 -1.65
C VAL A 56 23.51 -8.18 -0.16
N MET A 57 23.48 -9.22 0.68
CA MET A 57 23.48 -9.08 2.13
C MET A 57 24.90 -9.13 2.67
N GLN A 58 25.23 -8.23 3.60
CA GLN A 58 26.51 -8.28 4.31
C GLN A 58 26.64 -9.54 5.16
N LYS A 59 25.53 -9.96 5.78
CA LYS A 59 25.41 -11.19 6.55
C LYS A 59 24.17 -11.96 6.07
N PRO A 60 24.27 -12.74 4.97
CA PRO A 60 23.13 -13.49 4.46
C PRO A 60 22.62 -14.47 5.51
N ALA A 61 21.31 -14.56 5.65
CA ALA A 61 20.67 -15.56 6.49
C ALA A 61 20.80 -16.95 5.88
N SER A 62 20.71 -17.98 6.72
CA SER A 62 20.46 -19.33 6.21
C SER A 62 19.07 -19.41 5.59
N THR A 63 18.91 -20.34 4.66
CA THR A 63 17.61 -20.62 4.04
C THR A 63 16.56 -20.96 5.09
N GLU A 64 16.93 -21.73 6.11
CA GLU A 64 16.05 -22.17 7.20
C GLU A 64 15.54 -20.99 8.03
N LEU A 65 16.42 -20.04 8.36
CA LEU A 65 16.04 -18.86 9.13
C LEU A 65 15.09 -17.96 8.31
N ALA A 66 15.39 -17.75 7.04
CA ALA A 66 14.54 -16.95 6.16
C ALA A 66 13.17 -17.60 5.92
N LEU A 67 13.12 -18.94 5.79
CA LEU A 67 11.87 -19.69 5.69
C LEU A 67 11.05 -19.62 6.97
N ALA A 68 11.69 -19.73 8.14
CA ALA A 68 11.02 -19.62 9.43
C ALA A 68 10.35 -18.25 9.59
N PHE A 69 11.03 -17.18 9.21
CA PHE A 69 10.46 -15.83 9.25
C PHE A 69 9.18 -15.69 8.40
N ILE A 70 9.19 -16.20 7.17
CA ILE A 70 7.98 -16.19 6.32
C ILE A 70 6.88 -17.08 6.90
N ALA A 71 7.23 -18.25 7.44
CA ALA A 71 6.27 -19.16 8.06
C ALA A 71 5.59 -18.53 9.28
N GLU A 72 6.32 -17.75 10.09
CA GLU A 72 5.74 -17.02 11.22
C GLU A 72 4.72 -15.97 10.80
N LEU A 73 4.96 -15.26 9.69
CA LEU A 73 3.99 -14.32 9.13
C LEU A 73 2.76 -15.05 8.56
N GLN A 74 2.98 -16.15 7.86
CA GLN A 74 1.90 -16.99 7.30
C GLN A 74 1.01 -17.61 8.39
N ALA A 75 1.60 -17.96 9.53
CA ALA A 75 0.87 -18.55 10.65
C ALA A 75 -0.04 -17.55 11.38
N ARG A 76 0.06 -16.24 11.11
CA ARG A 76 -0.80 -15.24 11.74
C ARG A 76 -2.25 -15.41 11.27
N PRO A 77 -3.24 -15.39 12.19
CA PRO A 77 -4.64 -15.61 11.82
C PRO A 77 -5.21 -14.52 10.90
N ASN A 78 -4.63 -13.32 10.95
CA ASN A 78 -4.98 -12.17 10.11
C ASN A 78 -4.15 -12.10 8.81
N CYS A 79 -3.21 -13.03 8.57
CA CYS A 79 -2.45 -13.08 7.32
C CYS A 79 -3.29 -13.68 6.19
N ARG A 80 -3.24 -13.05 5.01
CA ARG A 80 -3.82 -13.54 3.77
C ARG A 80 -2.73 -13.70 2.73
N MET A 81 -2.44 -14.94 2.34
CA MET A 81 -1.53 -15.20 1.24
C MET A 81 -2.16 -14.74 -0.08
N LEU A 82 -1.51 -13.82 -0.78
CA LEU A 82 -2.01 -13.23 -2.02
C LEU A 82 -1.30 -13.81 -3.24
N ARG A 83 -2.11 -14.22 -4.21
CA ARG A 83 -1.69 -14.68 -5.53
C ARG A 83 -2.44 -13.90 -6.62
N PRO A 84 -1.87 -13.75 -7.82
CA PRO A 84 -2.58 -13.23 -8.98
C PRO A 84 -3.92 -13.96 -9.20
N GLY A 85 -5.00 -13.19 -9.23
CA GLY A 85 -6.31 -13.65 -9.64
C GLY A 85 -6.54 -13.48 -11.15
N PRO A 86 -7.79 -13.66 -11.61
CA PRO A 86 -8.11 -13.61 -13.03
C PRO A 86 -7.92 -12.23 -13.69
N ARG A 87 -7.97 -11.13 -12.92
CA ARG A 87 -7.87 -9.76 -13.45
C ARG A 87 -6.43 -9.24 -13.46
N HIS A 88 -5.54 -9.86 -12.68
CA HIS A 88 -4.16 -9.44 -12.47
C HIS A 88 -3.43 -9.17 -13.77
N PHE A 89 -3.44 -10.14 -14.69
CA PHE A 89 -2.66 -10.03 -15.92
C PHE A 89 -3.17 -8.90 -16.82
N THR A 90 -4.49 -8.66 -16.87
CA THR A 90 -5.07 -7.51 -17.58
C THR A 90 -4.55 -6.20 -16.99
N ILE A 91 -4.72 -6.00 -15.68
CA ILE A 91 -4.25 -4.79 -14.96
C ILE A 91 -2.76 -4.57 -15.19
N PHE A 92 -1.96 -5.63 -15.04
CA PHE A 92 -0.52 -5.61 -15.27
C PHE A 92 -0.17 -5.17 -16.70
N THR A 93 -0.81 -5.76 -17.72
CA THR A 93 -0.53 -5.37 -19.11
C THR A 93 -0.95 -3.95 -19.43
N ASP A 94 -2.03 -3.46 -18.80
CA ASP A 94 -2.49 -2.09 -18.97
C ASP A 94 -1.48 -1.11 -18.37
N LEU A 95 -1.01 -1.36 -17.13
CA LEU A 95 0.08 -0.59 -16.51
C LEU A 95 1.36 -0.59 -17.36
N CYS A 96 1.75 -1.75 -17.90
CA CYS A 96 2.94 -1.86 -18.74
C CYS A 96 2.83 -1.07 -20.05
N ARG A 97 1.64 -1.03 -20.66
CA ARG A 97 1.41 -0.27 -21.90
C ARG A 97 1.32 1.23 -21.62
N GLU A 98 0.55 1.62 -20.62
CA GLU A 98 0.32 3.02 -20.25
C GLU A 98 1.61 3.73 -19.86
N LEU A 99 2.44 3.09 -19.03
CA LEU A 99 3.69 3.66 -18.52
C LEU A 99 4.93 3.25 -19.33
N ALA A 100 4.74 2.52 -20.44
CA ALA A 100 5.82 2.00 -21.29
C ALA A 100 6.94 1.26 -20.51
N LEU A 101 6.57 0.46 -19.51
CA LEU A 101 7.49 -0.12 -18.53
C LEU A 101 8.46 -1.15 -19.13
N ARG A 102 9.71 -1.15 -18.69
CA ARG A 102 10.76 -2.09 -19.15
C ARG A 102 11.70 -2.47 -17.99
N GLY A 103 12.39 -3.59 -18.16
CA GLY A 103 13.46 -4.02 -17.24
C GLY A 103 12.97 -4.25 -15.81
N ASN A 104 13.67 -3.66 -14.84
CA ASN A 104 13.39 -3.86 -13.40
C ASN A 104 11.98 -3.39 -13.00
N LEU A 105 11.36 -2.45 -13.74
CA LEU A 105 10.01 -1.96 -13.43
C LEU A 105 8.90 -2.99 -13.70
N ILE A 106 9.22 -4.10 -14.38
CA ILE A 106 8.25 -5.16 -14.67
C ILE A 106 7.84 -5.90 -13.39
N SER A 107 8.77 -6.13 -12.44
CA SER A 107 8.40 -6.72 -11.15
C SER A 107 7.52 -5.78 -10.33
N ASP A 108 7.83 -4.48 -10.36
CA ASP A 108 7.08 -3.49 -9.59
C ASP A 108 5.66 -3.35 -10.14
N ALA A 109 5.51 -3.39 -11.47
CA ALA A 109 4.20 -3.45 -12.13
C ALA A 109 3.39 -4.69 -11.73
N HIS A 110 4.04 -5.85 -11.60
CA HIS A 110 3.37 -7.05 -11.12
C HIS A 110 2.84 -6.86 -9.69
N HIS A 111 3.66 -6.31 -8.79
CA HIS A 111 3.27 -6.02 -7.41
C HIS A 111 2.16 -4.97 -7.33
N ALA A 112 2.25 -3.90 -8.11
CA ALA A 112 1.22 -2.88 -8.22
C ALA A 112 -0.10 -3.47 -8.70
N ALA A 113 -0.08 -4.28 -9.76
CA ALA A 113 -1.27 -4.95 -10.28
C ALA A 113 -1.91 -5.90 -9.26
N LEU A 114 -1.09 -6.61 -8.46
CA LEU A 114 -1.58 -7.48 -7.40
C LEU A 114 -2.27 -6.66 -6.30
N ALA A 115 -1.66 -5.56 -5.87
CA ALA A 115 -2.28 -4.69 -4.88
C ALA A 115 -3.60 -4.09 -5.40
N ILE A 116 -3.64 -3.64 -6.66
CA ILE A 116 -4.86 -3.10 -7.28
C ILE A 116 -5.95 -4.16 -7.39
N GLU A 117 -5.63 -5.38 -7.82
CA GLU A 117 -6.62 -6.46 -7.97
C GLU A 117 -7.29 -6.82 -6.63
N HIS A 118 -6.53 -6.77 -5.54
CA HIS A 118 -6.98 -7.13 -4.19
C HIS A 118 -7.46 -5.92 -3.37
N ASP A 119 -7.66 -4.75 -3.99
CA ASP A 119 -8.02 -3.49 -3.32
C ASP A 119 -7.11 -3.20 -2.09
N GLY A 120 -5.83 -3.49 -2.27
CA GLY A 120 -4.78 -3.42 -1.26
C GLY A 120 -4.05 -2.08 -1.24
N VAL A 121 -3.43 -1.78 -0.10
CA VAL A 121 -2.49 -0.67 0.06
C VAL A 121 -1.09 -1.24 0.13
N TRP A 122 -0.27 -0.91 -0.85
CA TRP A 122 1.12 -1.36 -0.94
C TRP A 122 1.99 -0.62 0.07
N ALA A 123 2.61 -1.32 1.00
CA ALA A 123 3.50 -0.73 2.00
C ALA A 123 4.94 -0.91 1.56
N THR A 124 5.61 0.19 1.20
CA THR A 124 6.98 0.18 0.67
C THR A 124 7.75 1.40 1.14
N SER A 125 9.07 1.28 1.26
CA SER A 125 9.95 2.43 1.44
C SER A 125 10.39 3.07 0.13
N ASP A 126 9.99 2.49 -1.01
CA ASP A 126 10.37 2.96 -2.34
C ASP A 126 9.30 3.89 -2.92
N ALA A 127 9.68 5.15 -3.13
CA ALA A 127 8.81 6.16 -3.72
C ALA A 127 8.51 5.90 -5.20
N ASP A 128 9.26 5.01 -5.88
CA ASP A 128 9.00 4.69 -7.29
C ASP A 128 7.64 4.04 -7.50
N PHE A 129 7.05 3.41 -6.48
CA PHE A 129 5.68 2.91 -6.53
C PHE A 129 4.63 4.00 -6.63
N GLU A 130 5.02 5.26 -6.43
CA GLU A 130 4.17 6.39 -6.75
C GLU A 130 3.67 6.19 -8.18
N ARG A 131 4.51 6.18 -9.21
CA ARG A 131 4.15 6.21 -10.65
C ARG A 131 2.97 5.36 -11.15
N PHE A 132 2.57 4.29 -10.45
CA PHE A 132 1.50 3.39 -10.88
C PHE A 132 0.11 4.00 -10.66
N PRO A 133 -0.65 4.30 -11.74
CA PRO A 133 -2.01 4.80 -11.61
C PRO A 133 -2.91 3.75 -10.96
N GLY A 134 -3.85 4.22 -10.14
CA GLY A 134 -4.78 3.34 -9.41
C GLY A 134 -4.17 2.62 -8.20
N LEU A 135 -2.84 2.60 -8.03
CA LEU A 135 -2.21 2.02 -6.86
C LEU A 135 -2.36 2.93 -5.64
N LEU A 136 -2.80 2.35 -4.52
CA LEU A 136 -2.67 2.96 -3.20
C LEU A 136 -1.39 2.45 -2.55
N TRP A 137 -0.53 3.35 -2.07
CA TRP A 137 0.69 2.95 -1.37
C TRP A 137 1.01 3.85 -0.17
N VAL A 138 1.73 3.29 0.80
CA VAL A 138 2.13 3.92 2.05
C VAL A 138 3.61 3.67 2.35
N HIS A 139 4.27 4.66 2.94
CA HIS A 139 5.56 4.44 3.59
C HIS A 139 5.34 4.02 5.06
N PRO A 140 5.79 2.84 5.53
CA PRO A 140 5.49 2.36 6.89
C PRO A 140 5.83 3.33 8.02
N LEU A 141 6.95 4.04 7.89
CA LEU A 141 7.45 4.95 8.92
C LEU A 141 7.10 6.43 8.69
N HIS A 142 6.46 6.77 7.57
CA HIS A 142 6.09 8.15 7.26
C HIS A 142 4.58 8.16 7.00
N GLN A 143 3.81 8.89 7.80
CA GLN A 143 2.33 8.93 7.72
C GLN A 143 1.79 9.60 6.44
N SER A 144 2.60 9.72 5.39
CA SER A 144 2.25 10.19 4.06
C SER A 144 2.07 9.01 3.12
N LEU A 145 0.82 8.78 2.68
CA LEU A 145 0.57 8.00 1.47
C LEU A 145 1.05 8.82 0.26
N GLY A 146 1.69 8.20 -0.73
CA GLY A 146 1.87 8.80 -2.06
C GLY A 146 0.81 8.29 -3.02
N ARG A 147 0.67 8.90 -4.19
CA ARG A 147 -0.09 8.35 -5.32
C ARG A 147 0.64 8.80 -6.58
N GLY A 148 0.84 7.90 -7.53
CA GLY A 148 1.46 8.21 -8.82
C GLY A 148 1.05 9.52 -9.35
N GLU A 149 2.05 10.35 -9.67
CA GLU A 149 1.84 11.58 -10.38
C GLU A 149 0.92 11.34 -11.58
N ALA A 150 -0.34 11.74 -11.40
CA ALA A 150 -0.96 12.76 -12.21
C ALA A 150 -2.21 13.27 -11.47
N THR A 151 -2.36 14.60 -11.45
CA THR A 151 -3.58 15.35 -11.08
C THR A 151 -3.94 15.44 -9.59
N ALA A 152 -4.78 16.45 -9.29
CA ALA A 152 -5.49 16.67 -8.03
C ALA A 152 -5.81 15.36 -7.28
N PRO A 153 -5.71 15.29 -5.93
CA PRO A 153 -6.06 14.08 -5.19
C PRO A 153 -7.42 13.55 -5.66
N ASP A 154 -7.44 12.30 -6.11
CA ASP A 154 -8.60 11.67 -6.72
C ASP A 154 -9.74 11.54 -5.70
N VAL A 155 -10.58 12.57 -5.69
CA VAL A 155 -11.73 12.71 -4.80
C VAL A 155 -12.70 11.55 -4.98
N ALA A 156 -12.84 11.03 -6.22
CA ALA A 156 -13.71 9.89 -6.50
C ALA A 156 -13.17 8.62 -5.84
N GLY A 157 -11.86 8.37 -5.95
CA GLY A 157 -11.19 7.26 -5.27
C GLY A 157 -11.27 7.35 -3.74
N LEU A 158 -11.05 8.55 -3.17
CA LEU A 158 -11.21 8.78 -1.73
C LEU A 158 -12.66 8.57 -1.28
N ALA A 159 -13.64 9.09 -2.03
CA ALA A 159 -15.06 8.94 -1.73
C ALA A 159 -15.54 7.49 -1.81
N ALA A 160 -15.05 6.72 -2.79
CA ALA A 160 -15.32 5.29 -2.90
C ALA A 160 -14.77 4.53 -1.68
N LEU A 161 -13.54 4.83 -1.25
CA LEU A 161 -12.94 4.20 -0.07
C LEU A 161 -13.67 4.56 1.23
N ILE A 162 -14.07 5.84 1.38
CA ILE A 162 -14.91 6.29 2.51
C ILE A 162 -16.24 5.54 2.53
N THR A 163 -16.87 5.39 1.37
CA THR A 163 -18.15 4.67 1.25
C THR A 163 -17.98 3.21 1.67
N SER A 164 -16.91 2.55 1.21
CA SER A 164 -16.60 1.17 1.57
C SER A 164 -16.31 1.00 3.06
N ILE A 165 -15.57 1.94 3.67
CA ILE A 165 -15.32 1.96 5.13
C ILE A 165 -16.61 2.17 5.92
N ARG A 166 -17.54 2.99 5.43
CA ARG A 166 -18.83 3.22 6.08
C ARG A 166 -19.73 1.99 6.00
N SER A 167 -19.70 1.25 4.89
CA SER A 167 -20.49 0.03 4.74
C SER A 167 -19.96 -1.14 5.56
N ASP A 168 -18.63 -1.26 5.72
CA ASP A 168 -18.03 -2.31 6.54
C ASP A 168 -16.85 -1.78 7.39
N PRO A 169 -17.13 -1.17 8.56
CA PRO A 169 -16.10 -0.58 9.40
C PRO A 169 -15.16 -1.60 10.06
N ALA A 170 -15.53 -2.88 10.12
CA ALA A 170 -14.74 -3.94 10.72
C ALA A 170 -13.68 -4.48 9.76
N HIS A 171 -13.92 -4.35 8.45
CA HIS A 171 -13.00 -4.77 7.39
C HIS A 171 -11.74 -3.90 7.29
N TYR A 172 -11.78 -2.66 7.78
CA TYR A 172 -10.68 -1.70 7.65
C TYR A 172 -9.97 -1.43 8.98
N SER A 173 -8.64 -1.58 8.98
CA SER A 173 -7.82 -1.33 10.17
C SER A 173 -7.95 0.11 10.68
N ALA A 174 -7.71 0.30 11.98
CA ALA A 174 -7.63 1.65 12.55
C ALA A 174 -6.55 2.48 11.83
N GLY A 175 -5.42 1.85 11.48
CA GLY A 175 -4.36 2.45 10.66
C GLY A 175 -4.87 2.95 9.31
N MET A 176 -5.65 2.14 8.58
CA MET A 176 -6.24 2.51 7.30
C MET A 176 -7.18 3.73 7.40
N ARG A 177 -7.97 3.82 8.48
CA ARG A 177 -8.86 4.97 8.72
C ARG A 177 -8.08 6.24 9.00
N VAL A 178 -7.05 6.18 9.84
CA VAL A 178 -6.15 7.33 10.12
C VAL A 178 -5.46 7.80 8.84
N ILE A 179 -5.00 6.84 8.03
CA ILE A 179 -4.36 7.04 6.74
C ILE A 179 -5.30 7.74 5.74
N LEU A 180 -6.53 7.22 5.57
CA LEU A 180 -7.54 7.83 4.71
C LEU A 180 -7.94 9.23 5.20
N GLN A 181 -8.03 9.41 6.52
CA GLN A 181 -8.37 10.69 7.11
C GLN A 181 -7.29 11.76 6.86
N SER A 182 -6.01 11.37 6.92
CA SER A 182 -4.89 12.23 6.52
C SER A 182 -5.02 12.70 5.07
N ARG A 183 -5.33 11.78 4.15
CA ARG A 183 -5.58 12.08 2.72
C ARG A 183 -6.78 12.98 2.47
N CYS A 184 -7.88 12.74 3.18
CA CYS A 184 -9.06 13.60 3.07
C CYS A 184 -8.73 15.03 3.51
N ARG A 185 -7.92 15.20 4.57
CA ARG A 185 -7.44 16.52 5.01
C ARG A 185 -6.52 17.18 3.99
N GLU A 186 -5.61 16.43 3.38
CA GLU A 186 -4.73 16.95 2.33
C GLU A 186 -5.52 17.39 1.09
N ALA A 187 -6.51 16.59 0.67
CA ALA A 187 -7.41 16.91 -0.44
C ALA A 187 -8.20 18.20 -0.17
N VAL A 188 -8.79 18.33 1.03
CA VAL A 188 -9.48 19.56 1.48
C VAL A 188 -8.54 20.77 1.47
N ARG A 189 -7.26 20.59 1.82
CA ARG A 189 -6.26 21.68 1.77
C ARG A 189 -5.93 22.11 0.34
N LYS A 190 -5.73 21.16 -0.56
CA LYS A 190 -5.31 21.42 -1.96
C LYS A 190 -6.48 21.88 -2.86
N LEU A 191 -7.70 21.44 -2.58
CA LEU A 191 -8.90 21.69 -3.40
C LEU A 191 -10.07 22.19 -2.53
N PRO A 192 -10.08 23.46 -2.09
CA PRO A 192 -11.16 23.95 -1.24
C PRO A 192 -12.51 23.95 -1.96
N ARG A 193 -13.61 23.70 -1.21
CA ARG A 193 -15.00 23.70 -1.68
C ARG A 193 -15.38 24.90 -2.54
N ALA A 194 -14.80 26.07 -2.25
CA ALA A 194 -15.02 27.30 -3.01
C ALA A 194 -14.61 27.15 -4.49
N ARG A 195 -13.52 26.41 -4.79
CA ARG A 195 -13.10 26.13 -6.18
C ARG A 195 -14.08 25.19 -6.90
N MET A 196 -14.70 24.26 -6.17
CA MET A 196 -15.72 23.35 -6.70
C MET A 196 -17.01 24.11 -7.02
N LEU A 197 -17.50 24.96 -6.10
CA LEU A 197 -18.69 25.78 -6.31
C LEU A 197 -18.48 26.86 -7.39
N ALA A 198 -17.25 27.32 -7.59
CA ALA A 198 -16.88 28.23 -8.67
C ALA A 198 -16.73 27.54 -10.04
N GLY A 199 -17.03 26.24 -10.16
CA GLY A 199 -16.97 25.51 -11.43
C GLY A 199 -15.56 25.32 -11.99
N MET A 200 -14.51 25.60 -11.20
CA MET A 200 -13.11 25.52 -11.66
C MET A 200 -12.62 24.07 -11.82
N LEU A 201 -13.40 23.09 -11.36
CA LEU A 201 -13.06 21.66 -11.35
C LEU A 201 -14.28 20.81 -11.74
N PRO A 202 -14.58 20.68 -13.05
CA PRO A 202 -15.77 19.99 -13.53
C PRO A 202 -15.75 18.46 -13.31
N GLN A 203 -14.62 17.89 -12.88
CA GLN A 203 -14.43 16.44 -12.73
C GLN A 203 -14.72 15.91 -11.31
N VAL A 204 -15.16 16.75 -10.38
CA VAL A 204 -15.36 16.37 -8.97
C VAL A 204 -16.85 16.45 -8.61
N ASP A 205 -17.47 15.30 -8.34
CA ASP A 205 -18.87 15.21 -7.91
C ASP A 205 -19.04 15.86 -6.51
N PRO A 206 -20.00 16.78 -6.32
CA PRO A 206 -20.29 17.41 -5.02
C PRO A 206 -20.58 16.43 -3.87
N VAL A 207 -21.21 15.30 -4.14
CA VAL A 207 -21.54 14.25 -3.16
C VAL A 207 -20.26 13.53 -2.73
N GLN A 208 -19.40 13.18 -3.68
CA GLN A 208 -18.08 12.60 -3.40
C GLN A 208 -17.22 13.56 -2.58
N TRP A 209 -17.22 14.84 -2.94
CA TRP A 209 -16.52 15.88 -2.19
C TRP A 209 -17.03 16.02 -0.75
N GLN A 210 -18.36 15.97 -0.56
CA GLN A 210 -18.95 16.05 0.77
C GLN A 210 -18.59 14.85 1.65
N ALA A 211 -18.46 13.65 1.07
CA ALA A 211 -17.95 12.48 1.79
C ALA A 211 -16.51 12.69 2.27
N VAL A 212 -15.63 13.19 1.40
CA VAL A 212 -14.22 13.51 1.70
C VAL A 212 -14.10 14.59 2.78
N GLU A 213 -14.83 15.70 2.66
CA GLU A 213 -14.84 16.73 3.71
C GLU A 213 -15.33 16.21 5.05
N SER A 214 -16.39 15.41 5.05
CA SER A 214 -16.98 14.89 6.28
C SER A 214 -16.00 13.95 6.97
N PHE A 215 -15.38 13.04 6.21
CA PHE A 215 -14.41 12.09 6.75
C PHE A 215 -13.14 12.79 7.26
N ALA A 216 -12.68 13.86 6.60
CA ALA A 216 -11.57 14.69 7.07
C ALA A 216 -11.80 15.31 8.45
N ARG A 217 -13.06 15.54 8.85
CA ARG A 217 -13.45 16.22 10.10
C ARG A 217 -13.69 15.30 11.29
N ILE A 218 -13.80 13.99 11.08
CA ILE A 218 -14.09 13.02 12.16
C ILE A 218 -12.95 13.03 13.18
N GLY A 219 -13.16 13.43 14.43
CA GLY A 219 -12.12 13.47 15.47
C GLY A 219 -11.45 14.83 15.70
N ARG A 220 -12.19 15.93 15.50
CA ARG A 220 -11.97 17.16 16.28
C ARG A 220 -12.74 17.08 17.59
#